data_AF-A0A5A5RPA7-F1
#
_entry.id   AF-A0A5A5RPA7-F1
#
_cell.length_a   1.000
_cell.length_b   1.000
_cell.length_c   1.000
_cell.angle_alpha   90.00
_cell.angle_beta   90.00
_cell.angle_gamma   90.00
#
_symmetry.space_group_name_H-M   'P 1'
#
loop_
_entity.id
_entity.type
_entity.pdbx_description
1 polymer ?
#
loop_
_entity_poly.entity_id
_entity_poly.type
_entity_poly.pdbx_seq_one_letter_code
_entity_poly.pdbx_strand_id
1 'polypeptide(L)'
;MSRSLETISQKQVQSNLAAATSILAGLVLNRETIKKILRSDIMRESVIYQDILGEGEEKGRREGRQEGLQEGRQEGKEEKARQIALKMLSAGFSIPEIAQFTDLSPATIEELQRQNARDV
;
A
#
# COMPACT_ATOMS: atom_id res chain seq x y z
N MET A 1 23.73 29.65 -44.58
CA MET A 1 22.66 28.85 -43.95
C MET A 1 23.30 28.08 -42.80
N SER A 2 23.68 28.78 -41.71
CA SER A 2 24.75 28.29 -40.82
C SER A 2 24.62 28.80 -39.37
N ARG A 3 23.40 28.89 -38.81
CA ARG A 3 23.22 29.33 -37.41
C ARG A 3 22.10 28.62 -36.61
N SER A 4 21.54 27.52 -37.12
CA SER A 4 20.37 26.87 -36.49
C SER A 4 20.63 25.51 -35.86
N LEU A 5 21.88 25.04 -35.82
CA LEU A 5 22.25 23.73 -35.24
C LEU A 5 23.07 23.80 -33.95
N GLU A 6 23.54 24.98 -33.53
CA GLU A 6 24.43 25.14 -32.36
C GLU A 6 23.69 25.28 -31.02
N THR A 7 22.39 25.00 -30.96
CA THR A 7 21.64 25.10 -29.69
C THR A 7 20.62 23.98 -29.53
N ILE A 8 20.99 22.75 -29.88
CA ILE A 8 20.33 21.61 -29.23
C ILE A 8 20.83 21.65 -27.78
N SER A 9 19.98 22.13 -26.86
CA SER A 9 20.31 22.28 -25.44
C SER A 9 20.98 21.00 -24.93
N GLN A 10 22.18 21.12 -24.38
CA GLN A 10 22.93 20.02 -23.73
C GLN A 10 22.04 19.19 -22.81
N LYS A 11 21.09 19.84 -22.13
CA LYS A 11 20.13 19.21 -21.23
C LYS A 11 19.13 18.30 -21.96
N GLN A 12 18.70 18.68 -23.17
CA GLN A 12 17.82 17.87 -24.00
C GLN A 12 18.56 16.68 -24.62
N VAL A 13 19.82 16.87 -25.03
CA VAL A 13 20.67 15.77 -25.52
C VAL A 13 20.95 14.76 -24.41
N GLN A 14 21.29 15.22 -23.21
CA GLN A 14 21.51 14.36 -22.05
C GLN A 14 20.23 13.60 -21.63
N SER A 15 19.09 14.29 -21.60
CA SER A 15 17.80 13.67 -21.28
C SER A 15 17.41 12.60 -22.31
N ASN A 16 17.55 12.90 -23.60
CA ASN A 16 17.27 11.96 -24.68
C ASN A 16 18.23 10.77 -24.64
N LEU A 17 19.52 10.99 -24.36
CA LEU A 17 20.53 9.94 -24.24
C LEU A 17 20.27 9.03 -23.03
N ALA A 18 19.93 9.60 -21.88
CA ALA A 18 19.58 8.84 -20.68
C ALA A 18 18.34 7.98 -20.91
N ALA A 19 17.28 8.56 -21.48
CA ALA A 19 16.05 7.84 -21.82
C ALA A 19 16.31 6.71 -22.84
N ALA A 20 17.06 7.00 -23.91
CA ALA A 20 17.40 6.00 -24.92
C ALA A 20 18.26 4.87 -24.34
N THR A 21 19.21 5.19 -23.46
CA THR A 21 20.06 4.19 -22.78
C THR A 21 19.23 3.32 -21.82
N SER A 22 18.33 3.90 -21.04
CA SER A 22 17.44 3.15 -20.14
C SER A 22 16.47 2.25 -20.91
N ILE A 23 15.92 2.72 -22.04
CA ILE A 23 15.04 1.92 -22.89
C ILE A 23 15.82 0.78 -23.57
N LEU A 24 17.00 1.07 -24.15
CA LEU A 24 17.84 0.06 -24.78
C LEU A 24 18.36 -0.97 -23.78
N ALA A 25 18.75 -0.56 -22.58
CA ALA A 25 19.13 -1.48 -21.50
C ALA A 25 17.94 -2.35 -21.07
N GLY A 26 16.72 -1.80 -20.99
CA GLY A 26 15.51 -2.55 -20.67
C GLY A 26 15.04 -3.50 -21.78
N LEU A 27 15.33 -3.19 -23.06
CA LEU A 27 14.94 -3.98 -24.22
C LEU A 27 15.98 -5.06 -24.60
N VAL A 28 17.28 -4.82 -24.36
CA VAL A 28 18.37 -5.69 -24.82
C VAL A 28 19.00 -6.50 -23.68
N LEU A 29 18.94 -6.02 -22.44
CA LEU A 29 19.58 -6.65 -21.29
C LEU A 29 18.53 -7.22 -20.33
N ASN A 30 18.61 -8.54 -20.10
CA ASN A 30 17.79 -9.17 -19.07
C ASN A 30 18.27 -8.77 -17.65
N ARG A 31 17.43 -9.02 -16.65
CA ARG A 31 17.68 -8.69 -15.24
C ARG A 31 19.03 -9.21 -14.73
N GLU A 32 19.46 -10.38 -15.20
CA GLU A 32 20.72 -11.01 -14.79
C GLU A 32 21.93 -10.31 -15.42
N THR A 33 21.86 -9.91 -16.68
CA THR A 33 22.91 -9.11 -17.32
C THR A 33 23.04 -7.72 -16.69
N ILE A 34 21.92 -7.07 -16.36
CA ILE A 34 21.92 -5.78 -15.66
C ILE A 34 22.60 -5.90 -14.29
N LYS A 35 22.26 -6.92 -13.49
CA LYS A 35 22.90 -7.15 -12.17
C LYS A 35 24.41 -7.42 -12.25
N LYS A 36 24.89 -8.03 -13.34
CA LYS A 36 26.32 -8.29 -13.57
C LYS A 36 27.10 -7.00 -13.89
N ILE A 37 26.47 -6.07 -14.60
CA ILE A 37 27.05 -4.78 -14.97
C ILE A 37 26.94 -3.79 -13.80
N LEU A 38 25.74 -3.66 -13.24
CA LEU A 38 25.44 -2.84 -12.08
C LEU A 38 25.58 -3.69 -10.82
N ARG A 39 26.82 -3.88 -10.36
CA ARG A 39 27.05 -4.64 -9.13
C ARG A 39 26.37 -3.93 -7.95
N SER A 40 25.53 -4.67 -7.24
CA SER A 40 24.64 -4.14 -6.20
C SER A 40 25.38 -3.49 -5.02
N ASP A 41 26.59 -3.95 -4.71
CA ASP A 41 27.49 -3.38 -3.70
C ASP A 41 27.93 -1.96 -4.05
N ILE A 42 28.34 -1.73 -5.30
CA ILE A 42 28.75 -0.40 -5.79
C ILE A 42 27.55 0.54 -5.92
N MET A 43 26.42 0.02 -6.41
CA MET A 43 25.21 0.84 -6.60
C MET A 43 24.62 1.31 -5.27
N ARG A 44 24.70 0.51 -4.20
CA ARG A 44 24.19 0.91 -2.88
C ARG A 44 24.89 2.13 -2.32
N GLU A 45 26.13 2.43 -2.71
CA GLU A 45 26.83 3.64 -2.26
C GLU A 45 26.48 4.88 -3.12
N SER A 46 25.78 4.70 -4.24
CA SER A 46 25.40 5.80 -5.13
C SER A 46 24.35 6.70 -4.47
N VAL A 47 24.58 8.02 -4.51
CA VAL A 47 23.61 9.03 -4.07
C VAL A 47 22.26 8.85 -4.77
N ILE A 48 22.28 8.61 -6.08
CA ILE A 48 21.06 8.41 -6.88
C ILE A 48 20.28 7.17 -6.40
N TYR A 49 20.98 6.10 -6.03
CA TYR A 49 20.34 4.89 -5.52
C TYR A 49 19.72 5.13 -4.14
N GLN A 50 20.41 5.87 -3.26
CA GLN A 50 19.91 6.24 -1.94
C GLN A 50 18.68 7.15 -2.03
N ASP A 51 18.66 8.10 -2.97
CA ASP A 51 17.50 8.94 -3.23
C ASP A 51 16.28 8.10 -3.66
N ILE A 52 16.46 7.21 -4.66
CA ILE A 52 15.40 6.31 -5.13
C ILE A 52 14.90 5.39 -4.01
N LEU A 53 15.82 4.86 -3.20
CA LEU A 53 15.47 4.02 -2.06
C LEU A 53 14.68 4.80 -1.02
N GLY A 54 15.10 6.02 -0.70
CA GLY A 54 14.43 6.92 0.23
C GLY A 54 13.00 7.28 -0.22
N GLU A 55 12.82 7.61 -1.51
CA GLU A 55 11.50 7.83 -2.10
C GLU A 55 10.62 6.58 -1.98
N GLY A 56 11.20 5.40 -2.23
CA GLY A 56 10.51 4.11 -2.08
C GLY A 56 10.07 3.82 -0.65
N GLU A 57 10.95 4.06 0.33
CA GLU A 57 10.64 3.90 1.75
C GLU A 57 9.59 4.90 2.23
N GLU A 58 9.65 6.16 1.79
CA GLU A 58 8.65 7.16 2.13
C GLU A 58 7.28 6.80 1.56
N LYS A 59 7.24 6.38 0.29
CA LYS A 59 6.02 5.89 -0.34
C LYS A 59 5.45 4.69 0.41
N GLY A 60 6.26 3.67 0.68
CA GLY A 60 5.84 2.47 1.43
C GLY A 60 5.33 2.80 2.83
N ARG A 61 5.99 3.72 3.55
CA ARG A 61 5.53 4.19 4.86
C ARG A 61 4.21 4.93 4.78
N ARG A 62 4.01 5.75 3.74
CA ARG A 62 2.75 6.48 3.53
C ARG A 62 1.60 5.52 3.22
N GLU A 63 1.81 4.59 2.29
CA GLU A 63 0.82 3.58 1.90
C GLU A 63 0.47 2.69 3.11
N GLY A 64 1.47 2.13 3.79
CA GLY A 64 1.23 1.28 4.97
C GLY A 64 0.51 2.00 6.12
N ARG A 65 0.79 3.29 6.36
CA ARG A 65 0.02 4.07 7.35
C ARG A 65 -1.42 4.29 6.92
N GLN A 66 -1.66 4.51 5.64
CA GLN A 66 -3.00 4.77 5.12
C GLN A 66 -3.85 3.49 5.10
N GLU A 67 -3.26 2.35 4.76
CA GLU A 67 -3.89 1.03 4.83
C GLU A 67 -4.18 0.66 6.28
N GLY A 68 -3.18 0.72 7.17
CA GLY A 68 -3.36 0.39 8.58
C GLY A 68 -4.38 1.28 9.31
N LEU A 69 -4.48 2.57 8.94
CA LEU A 69 -5.52 3.45 9.49
C LEU A 69 -6.93 3.06 9.01
N GLN A 70 -7.07 2.63 7.75
CA GLN A 70 -8.35 2.20 7.21
C GLN A 70 -8.80 0.87 7.83
N GLU A 71 -7.90 -0.12 7.85
CA GLU A 71 -8.15 -1.43 8.48
C GLU A 71 -8.49 -1.25 9.95
N GLY A 72 -7.65 -0.55 10.72
CA GLY A 72 -7.89 -0.33 12.15
C GLY A 72 -9.19 0.43 12.45
N ARG A 73 -9.61 1.36 11.56
CA ARG A 73 -10.91 2.04 11.69
C ARG A 73 -12.07 1.09 11.41
N GLN A 74 -11.95 0.19 10.44
CA GLN A 74 -12.99 -0.78 10.11
C GLN A 74 -13.12 -1.83 11.20
N GLU A 75 -12.00 -2.42 11.62
CA GLU A 75 -11.95 -3.38 12.74
C GLU A 75 -12.51 -2.75 14.03
N GLY A 76 -12.13 -1.51 14.35
CA GLY A 76 -12.65 -0.82 15.53
C GLY A 76 -14.15 -0.54 15.48
N LYS A 77 -14.73 -0.30 14.29
CA LYS A 77 -16.19 -0.16 14.13
C LYS A 77 -16.89 -1.50 14.34
N GLU A 78 -16.38 -2.57 13.72
CA GLU A 78 -16.94 -3.90 13.82
C GLU A 78 -16.89 -4.42 15.27
N GLU A 79 -15.74 -4.27 15.92
CA GLU A 79 -15.54 -4.65 17.32
C GLU A 79 -16.50 -3.89 18.24
N LYS A 80 -16.64 -2.57 18.05
CA LYS A 80 -17.62 -1.77 18.81
C LYS A 80 -19.05 -2.22 18.56
N ALA A 81 -19.42 -2.53 17.31
CA ALA A 81 -20.74 -3.03 16.98
C ALA A 81 -21.03 -4.38 17.66
N ARG A 82 -20.06 -5.30 17.65
CA ARG A 82 -20.14 -6.59 18.36
C ARG A 82 -20.32 -6.41 19.87
N GLN A 83 -19.53 -5.53 20.49
CA GLN A 83 -19.65 -5.24 21.93
C GLN A 83 -21.02 -4.65 22.29
N ILE A 84 -21.57 -3.77 21.45
CA ILE A 84 -22.92 -3.23 21.66
C ILE A 84 -23.95 -4.36 21.52
N ALA A 85 -23.85 -5.19 20.48
CA ALA A 85 -24.76 -6.32 20.28
C ALA A 85 -24.74 -7.30 21.46
N LEU A 86 -23.58 -7.64 22.01
CA LEU A 86 -23.45 -8.49 23.20
C LEU A 86 -24.16 -7.87 24.41
N LYS A 87 -23.98 -6.56 24.66
CA LYS A 87 -24.67 -5.86 25.76
C LYS A 87 -26.19 -5.87 25.57
N MET A 88 -26.67 -5.70 24.33
CA MET A 88 -28.10 -5.75 24.01
C MET A 88 -28.67 -7.17 24.18
N LEU A 89 -27.93 -8.21 23.77
CA LEU A 89 -28.29 -9.61 24.02
C LEU A 89 -28.43 -9.87 25.52
N SER A 90 -27.47 -9.42 26.34
CA SER A 90 -27.53 -9.55 27.80
C SER A 90 -28.69 -8.76 28.43
N ALA A 91 -29.12 -7.67 27.81
CA ALA A 91 -30.27 -6.89 28.23
C ALA A 91 -31.62 -7.45 27.73
N GLY A 92 -31.62 -8.55 26.98
CA GLY A 92 -32.83 -9.26 26.54
C GLY A 92 -33.45 -8.74 25.24
N PHE A 93 -32.75 -7.92 24.47
CA PHE A 93 -33.22 -7.48 23.15
C PHE A 93 -33.25 -8.65 22.15
N SER A 94 -34.21 -8.63 21.23
CA SER A 94 -34.31 -9.64 20.18
C SER A 94 -33.28 -9.43 19.07
N ILE A 95 -32.88 -10.51 18.39
CA ILE A 95 -31.92 -10.46 17.28
C ILE A 95 -32.34 -9.48 16.17
N PRO A 96 -33.62 -9.41 15.75
CA PRO A 96 -34.06 -8.41 14.78
C PRO A 96 -33.87 -6.96 15.26
N GLU A 97 -34.16 -6.67 16.53
CA GLU A 97 -33.95 -5.34 17.10
C GLU A 97 -32.46 -4.98 17.15
N ILE A 98 -31.60 -5.92 17.55
CA ILE A 98 -30.16 -5.69 17.59
C ILE A 98 -29.61 -5.43 16.18
N ALA A 99 -30.05 -6.20 15.19
CA ALA A 99 -29.65 -6.02 13.79
C ALA A 99 -30.02 -4.62 13.27
N GLN A 100 -31.18 -4.09 13.68
CA GLN A 100 -31.65 -2.75 13.31
C GLN A 100 -30.74 -1.62 13.82
N PHE A 101 -30.11 -1.79 14.99
CA PHE A 101 -29.34 -0.71 15.63
C PHE A 101 -27.81 -0.85 15.51
N THR A 102 -27.30 -2.02 15.15
CA THR A 102 -25.86 -2.33 15.15
C THR A 102 -25.26 -2.50 13.76
N ASP A 103 -26.08 -2.42 12.70
CA ASP A 103 -25.71 -2.73 11.32
C ASP A 103 -25.12 -4.14 11.12
N LEU A 104 -25.28 -5.02 12.11
CA LEU A 104 -24.86 -6.42 12.05
C LEU A 104 -25.95 -7.28 11.44
N SER A 105 -25.54 -8.32 10.71
CA SER A 105 -26.51 -9.30 10.20
C SER A 105 -27.07 -10.16 11.35
N PRO A 106 -28.33 -10.61 11.26
CA PRO A 106 -28.88 -11.56 12.23
C PRO A 106 -28.01 -12.80 12.43
N ALA A 107 -27.43 -13.35 11.35
CA ALA A 107 -26.52 -14.50 11.41
C ALA A 107 -25.25 -14.20 12.22
N THR A 108 -24.69 -12.99 12.09
CA THR A 108 -23.55 -12.54 12.91
C THR A 108 -23.91 -12.47 14.38
N ILE A 109 -25.09 -11.94 14.71
CA ILE A 109 -25.57 -11.79 16.09
C ILE A 109 -25.84 -13.18 16.71
N GLU A 110 -26.43 -14.10 15.96
CA GLU A 110 -26.62 -15.49 16.39
C GLU A 110 -25.29 -16.19 16.70
N GLU A 111 -24.28 -15.97 15.86
CA GLU A 111 -22.95 -16.52 16.09
C GLU A 111 -22.30 -15.92 17.36
N LEU A 112 -22.40 -14.61 17.56
CA LEU A 112 -21.95 -13.95 18.79
C LEU A 112 -22.64 -14.52 20.03
N GLN A 113 -23.96 -14.79 19.95
CA GLN A 113 -24.72 -15.39 21.04
C GLN A 113 -24.23 -16.82 21.34
N ARG A 114 -23.97 -17.64 20.31
CA ARG A 114 -23.45 -19.00 20.46
C ARG A 114 -22.06 -19.03 21.08
N GLN A 115 -21.17 -18.12 20.65
CA GLN A 115 -19.81 -18.02 21.17
C GLN A 115 -19.81 -17.57 22.64
N ASN A 116 -20.57 -16.52 22.96
CA ASN A 116 -20.68 -16.02 24.33
C ASN A 116 -21.28 -17.06 25.30
N ALA A 117 -22.16 -17.96 24.82
CA ALA A 117 -22.70 -19.04 25.64
C ALA A 117 -21.73 -20.22 25.87
N ARG A 118 -20.60 -20.27 25.14
CA ARG A 118 -19.54 -21.29 25.33
C ARG A 118 -18.41 -20.80 26.24
N ASP A 119 -18.26 -19.49 26.36
CA ASP A 119 -17.20 -18.84 27.15
C ASP A 119 -17.61 -18.53 28.60
N VAL A 120 -18.84 -18.90 29.00
CA VAL A 120 -19.41 -18.78 30.35
C VAL A 120 -19.69 -20.16 30.93
#